data_AF-A0A291RQR7-F1
#
_entry.id   AF-A0A291RQR7-F1
#
_cell.length_a   1.000
_cell.length_b   1.000
_cell.length_c   1.000
_cell.angle_alpha   90.00
_cell.angle_beta   90.00
_cell.angle_gamma   90.00
#
_symmetry.space_group_name_H-M   'P 1'
#
loop_
_entity.id
_entity.type
_entity.pdbx_description
1 polymer ?
#
loop_
_entity_poly.entity_id
_entity_poly.type
_entity_poly.pdbx_seq_one_letter_code
_entity_poly.pdbx_strand_id
1 'polypeptide(L)'
;MSTYRSNGPRVAARALGAGAVATVAVGLFSTGAANADTFVPLPDGQKLGPGVTISRTGEHATISPSLAANGAGRVAWVSGLSVAEVTATPEGKVGPSNGASNAPGTNNSSTHGSSRMTTGYIVGCQISIASDAISASASGGVALTGANASGSISLKLGPGDVKFVEIDGKEITKPGTYAVQYQDQEMQIQGCAGYAQARAYTVVEIIGDDYSKTTLYGAPFSIG
;
A
#
# COMPACT_ATOMS: atom_id res chain seq x y z
N MET A 1 22.91 -22.47 -97.95
CA MET A 1 21.70 -23.27 -98.23
C MET A 1 20.65 -22.86 -97.22
N SER A 2 19.54 -22.29 -97.70
CA SER A 2 18.45 -21.71 -96.91
C SER A 2 17.46 -22.80 -96.50
N THR A 3 16.94 -22.74 -95.27
CA THR A 3 15.55 -23.16 -94.99
C THR A 3 14.95 -22.37 -93.83
N TYR A 4 13.79 -21.81 -94.14
CA TYR A 4 12.78 -21.14 -93.32
C TYR A 4 12.24 -21.98 -92.15
N ARG A 5 11.79 -21.32 -91.08
CA ARG A 5 10.36 -21.24 -90.71
C ARG A 5 10.09 -20.34 -89.50
N SER A 6 8.92 -19.71 -89.55
CA SER A 6 8.39 -18.66 -88.68
C SER A 6 7.37 -19.17 -87.65
N ASN A 7 7.10 -18.27 -86.68
CA ASN A 7 5.91 -18.10 -85.83
C ASN A 7 5.81 -18.86 -84.50
N GLY A 8 5.57 -18.09 -83.42
CA GLY A 8 4.69 -18.50 -82.33
C GLY A 8 5.13 -18.03 -80.94
N PRO A 9 4.28 -17.34 -80.14
CA PRO A 9 4.74 -16.51 -79.04
C PRO A 9 4.47 -17.09 -77.64
N ARG A 10 5.07 -16.43 -76.63
CA ARG A 10 4.78 -16.46 -75.19
C ARG A 10 5.14 -17.76 -74.45
N VAL A 11 5.95 -17.63 -73.40
CA VAL A 11 5.57 -17.91 -72.00
C VAL A 11 6.79 -17.77 -71.06
N ALA A 12 6.51 -17.10 -69.95
CA ALA A 12 7.11 -17.18 -68.61
C ALA A 12 8.58 -16.75 -68.36
N ALA A 13 8.62 -15.66 -67.59
CA ALA A 13 9.23 -15.59 -66.27
C ALA A 13 10.76 -15.66 -66.16
N ARG A 14 11.38 -14.50 -65.95
CA ARG A 14 12.50 -14.36 -65.03
C ARG A 14 12.30 -13.13 -64.14
N ALA A 15 12.04 -13.41 -62.87
CA ALA A 15 12.12 -12.49 -61.75
C ALA A 15 13.53 -11.91 -61.63
N LEU A 16 13.64 -10.66 -61.14
CA LEU A 16 14.78 -9.97 -60.50
C LEU A 16 14.40 -8.47 -60.45
N GLY A 17 14.35 -7.74 -59.34
CA GLY A 17 14.71 -8.05 -57.96
C GLY A 17 14.50 -6.82 -57.05
N ALA A 18 15.09 -6.94 -55.85
CA ALA A 18 15.33 -5.90 -54.84
C ALA A 18 14.12 -5.38 -54.03
N GLY A 19 13.64 -6.20 -53.08
CA GLY A 19 13.02 -5.69 -51.85
C GLY A 19 14.10 -5.21 -50.88
N ALA A 20 14.10 -3.93 -50.52
CA ALA A 20 14.96 -3.39 -49.49
C ALA A 20 14.36 -3.74 -48.11
N VAL A 21 14.98 -4.66 -47.38
CA VAL A 21 14.65 -4.91 -45.96
C VAL A 21 15.47 -3.94 -45.12
N ALA A 22 14.83 -2.88 -44.64
CA ALA A 22 15.41 -2.01 -43.62
C ALA A 22 15.30 -2.73 -42.27
N THR A 23 16.40 -3.34 -41.82
CA THR A 23 16.51 -3.88 -40.46
C THR A 23 16.61 -2.72 -39.47
N VAL A 24 15.49 -2.38 -38.82
CA VAL A 24 15.49 -1.47 -37.67
C VAL A 24 16.03 -2.24 -36.47
N ALA A 25 17.31 -2.04 -36.15
CA ALA A 25 17.89 -2.51 -34.90
C ALA A 25 17.35 -1.63 -33.76
N VAL A 26 16.20 -2.01 -33.19
CA VAL A 26 15.74 -1.44 -31.93
C VAL A 26 16.69 -1.96 -30.85
N GLY A 27 17.61 -1.10 -30.43
CA GLY A 27 18.51 -1.37 -29.32
C GLY A 27 17.69 -1.75 -28.08
N LEU A 28 17.95 -2.96 -27.57
CA LEU A 28 17.53 -3.39 -26.24
C LEU A 28 18.25 -2.51 -25.21
N PHE A 29 17.70 -1.33 -24.95
CA PHE A 29 17.83 -0.75 -23.62
C PHE A 29 17.09 -1.70 -22.70
N SER A 30 17.83 -2.62 -22.08
CA SER A 30 17.38 -3.29 -20.87
C SER A 30 17.27 -2.22 -19.79
N THR A 31 16.18 -1.44 -19.83
CA THR A 31 15.67 -0.78 -18.64
C THR A 31 15.42 -1.92 -17.66
N GLY A 32 16.35 -2.16 -16.73
CA GLY A 32 16.13 -3.12 -15.65
C GLY A 32 14.74 -2.85 -15.08
N ALA A 33 13.96 -3.91 -14.83
CA ALA A 33 12.54 -3.81 -14.50
C ALA A 33 12.30 -2.65 -13.51
N ALA A 34 11.78 -1.53 -14.01
CA ALA A 34 11.28 -0.49 -13.15
C ALA A 34 10.12 -1.13 -12.41
N ASN A 35 10.26 -1.34 -11.10
CA ASN A 35 9.13 -1.73 -10.27
C ASN A 35 8.20 -0.51 -10.28
N ALA A 36 7.30 -0.50 -11.25
CA ALA A 36 6.34 0.56 -11.43
C ALA A 36 5.33 0.51 -10.29
N ASP A 37 4.82 1.68 -9.94
CA ASP A 37 3.75 1.79 -8.97
C ASP A 37 2.52 0.99 -9.41
N THR A 38 1.90 0.27 -8.48
CA THR A 38 0.66 -0.45 -8.74
C THR A 38 -0.52 0.31 -8.14
N PHE A 39 -1.39 0.82 -9.00
CA PHE A 39 -2.63 1.46 -8.57
C PHE A 39 -3.70 0.44 -8.18
N VAL A 40 -4.31 0.63 -7.03
CA VAL A 40 -5.37 -0.21 -6.45
C VAL A 40 -6.59 0.67 -6.15
N PRO A 41 -7.66 0.62 -6.96
CA PRO A 41 -8.92 1.25 -6.62
C PRO A 41 -9.62 0.46 -5.52
N LEU A 42 -10.19 1.16 -4.53
CA LEU A 42 -10.92 0.55 -3.43
C LEU A 42 -12.37 1.01 -3.44
N PRO A 43 -13.32 0.11 -3.07
CA PRO A 43 -14.73 0.46 -3.08
C PRO A 43 -15.05 1.43 -1.95
N ASP A 44 -15.99 2.32 -2.22
CA ASP A 44 -16.60 3.18 -1.21
C ASP A 44 -17.36 2.34 -0.17
N GLY A 45 -17.55 2.91 1.02
CA GLY A 45 -18.23 2.24 2.11
C GLY A 45 -18.97 3.20 3.03
N GLN A 46 -20.01 2.69 3.68
CA GLN A 46 -20.78 3.44 4.66
C GLN A 46 -21.21 2.54 5.81
N LYS A 47 -21.30 3.10 7.01
CA LYS A 47 -21.82 2.42 8.20
C LYS A 47 -22.60 3.38 9.06
N LEU A 48 -23.80 2.95 9.47
CA LEU A 48 -24.59 3.63 10.48
C LEU A 48 -24.25 3.09 11.86
N GLY A 49 -24.16 3.97 12.83
CA GLY A 49 -24.01 3.66 14.25
C GLY A 49 -24.86 4.59 15.11
N PRO A 50 -24.92 4.35 16.43
CA PRO A 50 -25.64 5.23 17.34
C PRO A 50 -25.08 6.66 17.26
N GLY A 51 -25.91 7.62 16.83
CA GLY A 51 -25.55 9.04 16.76
C GLY A 51 -24.59 9.43 15.63
N VAL A 52 -24.21 8.51 14.73
CA VAL A 52 -23.27 8.79 13.64
C VAL A 52 -23.52 7.96 12.38
N THR A 53 -23.34 8.60 11.23
CA THR A 53 -23.14 7.91 9.95
C THR A 53 -21.72 8.15 9.47
N ILE A 54 -20.97 7.08 9.24
CA ILE A 54 -19.60 7.14 8.70
C ILE A 54 -19.65 6.75 7.23
N SER A 55 -19.05 7.54 6.35
CA SER A 55 -18.80 7.17 4.95
C SER A 55 -17.33 7.32 4.61
N ARG A 56 -16.88 6.53 3.63
CA ARG A 56 -15.60 6.72 2.98
C ARG A 56 -15.76 6.61 1.48
N THR A 57 -15.17 7.57 0.78
CA THR A 57 -15.28 7.68 -0.67
C THR A 57 -13.94 7.97 -1.34
N GLY A 58 -13.80 7.52 -2.59
CA GLY A 58 -12.62 7.79 -3.43
C GLY A 58 -11.34 7.14 -2.92
N GLU A 59 -11.46 6.06 -2.14
CA GLU A 59 -10.32 5.35 -1.56
C GLU A 59 -9.50 4.68 -2.67
N HIS A 60 -8.20 4.94 -2.67
CA HIS A 60 -7.26 4.23 -3.53
C HIS A 60 -5.87 4.19 -2.90
N ALA A 61 -5.09 3.19 -3.33
CA ALA A 61 -3.71 3.03 -2.93
C ALA A 61 -2.81 2.90 -4.16
N THR A 62 -1.64 3.53 -4.09
CA THR A 62 -0.57 3.38 -5.08
C THR A 62 0.58 2.66 -4.38
N ILE A 63 0.80 1.39 -4.73
CA ILE A 63 1.83 0.56 -4.11
C ILE A 63 3.16 0.84 -4.80
N SER A 64 4.15 1.27 -4.03
CA SER A 64 5.45 1.67 -4.54
C SER A 64 6.56 0.80 -3.98
N PRO A 65 7.72 0.72 -4.67
CA PRO A 65 8.92 0.15 -4.08
C PRO A 65 9.29 0.85 -2.77
N SER A 66 9.82 0.08 -1.82
CA SER A 66 10.28 0.63 -0.54
C SER A 66 11.39 1.67 -0.75
N LEU A 67 11.20 2.89 -0.25
CA LEU A 67 12.22 3.95 -0.25
C LEU A 67 13.49 3.54 0.50
N ALA A 68 13.36 2.71 1.54
CA ALA A 68 14.50 2.18 2.27
C ALA A 68 15.27 1.08 1.51
N ALA A 69 14.68 0.53 0.45
CA ALA A 69 15.27 -0.49 -0.44
C ALA A 69 15.94 -1.68 0.28
N ASN A 70 15.44 -2.04 1.48
CA ASN A 70 16.05 -3.05 2.36
C ASN A 70 15.42 -4.45 2.26
N GLY A 71 14.55 -4.70 1.26
CA GLY A 71 13.88 -5.99 1.04
C GLY A 71 12.76 -6.35 2.03
N ALA A 72 12.69 -5.67 3.19
CA ALA A 72 11.69 -5.89 4.24
C ALA A 72 10.76 -4.68 4.44
N GLY A 73 10.79 -3.72 3.50
CA GLY A 73 9.91 -2.57 3.49
C GLY A 73 8.70 -2.78 2.57
N ARG A 74 7.55 -2.24 2.97
CA ARG A 74 6.36 -2.07 2.12
C ARG A 74 6.00 -0.60 2.12
N VAL A 75 5.69 -0.05 0.94
CA VAL A 75 5.28 1.35 0.78
C VAL A 75 3.98 1.39 -0.01
N ALA A 76 3.02 2.14 0.51
CA ALA A 76 1.78 2.46 -0.18
C ALA A 76 1.45 3.93 0.04
N TRP A 77 1.08 4.62 -1.03
CA TRP A 77 0.55 5.98 -1.00
C TRP A 77 -0.96 5.89 -1.02
N VAL A 78 -1.62 6.36 0.02
CA VAL A 78 -3.06 6.21 0.19
C VAL A 78 -3.78 7.54 0.10
N SER A 79 -4.97 7.48 -0.50
CA SER A 79 -5.83 8.64 -0.71
C SER A 79 -7.27 8.26 -0.40
N GLY A 80 -8.06 9.22 0.06
CA GLY A 80 -9.48 9.01 0.32
C GLY A 80 -10.12 10.15 1.11
N LEU A 81 -11.44 10.11 1.20
CA LEU A 81 -12.25 11.02 2.00
C LEU A 81 -13.09 10.23 2.99
N SER A 82 -12.77 10.36 4.28
CA SER A 82 -13.59 9.83 5.37
C SER A 82 -14.49 10.95 5.89
N VAL A 83 -15.79 10.70 6.02
CA VAL A 83 -16.79 11.63 6.55
C VAL A 83 -17.54 10.98 7.71
N ALA A 84 -17.78 11.75 8.76
CA ALA A 84 -18.64 11.39 9.88
C ALA A 84 -19.74 12.45 10.02
N GLU A 85 -20.99 12.05 9.81
CA GLU A 85 -22.17 12.85 10.07
C GLU A 85 -22.67 12.52 11.47
N VAL A 86 -22.41 13.40 12.44
CA VAL A 86 -22.72 13.18 13.85
C VAL A 86 -24.01 13.91 14.19
N THR A 87 -25.04 13.16 14.58
CA THR A 87 -26.35 13.69 14.93
C THR A 87 -26.50 13.95 16.43
N ALA A 88 -25.73 13.25 17.26
CA ALA A 88 -25.75 13.41 18.71
C ALA A 88 -24.35 13.23 19.30
N THR A 89 -23.90 14.24 20.03
CA THR A 89 -22.74 14.19 20.92
C THR A 89 -22.91 15.23 22.02
N PRO A 90 -22.49 14.97 23.27
CA PRO A 90 -22.33 16.01 24.27
C PRO A 90 -21.30 17.05 23.81
N GLU A 91 -21.46 18.27 24.31
CA GLU A 91 -20.42 19.29 24.15
C GLU A 91 -19.23 18.93 25.03
N GLY A 92 -18.08 18.75 24.38
CA GLY A 92 -16.85 18.31 25.02
C GLY A 92 -15.77 19.39 25.00
N LYS A 93 -15.02 19.52 26.11
CA LYS A 93 -13.80 20.32 26.14
C LYS A 93 -12.62 19.40 25.85
N VAL A 94 -11.96 19.65 24.72
CA VAL A 94 -10.77 18.92 24.29
C VAL A 94 -9.66 19.03 25.34
N GLY A 95 -9.23 17.88 25.87
CA GLY A 95 -8.14 17.75 26.82
C GLY A 95 -6.78 17.55 26.13
N PRO A 96 -5.69 17.53 26.90
CA PRO A 96 -4.39 17.14 26.37
C PRO A 96 -4.42 15.66 25.94
N SER A 97 -3.80 15.35 24.80
CA SER A 97 -3.72 14.00 24.25
C SER A 97 -2.28 13.67 23.85
N ASN A 98 -1.85 12.45 24.17
CA ASN A 98 -0.59 11.87 23.70
C ASN A 98 -0.80 10.89 22.53
N GLY A 99 -1.97 10.93 21.90
CA GLY A 99 -2.39 9.95 20.89
C GLY A 99 -2.92 8.64 21.48
N ALA A 100 -3.40 7.76 20.62
CA ALA A 100 -3.83 6.43 21.03
C ALA A 100 -2.60 5.54 21.33
N SER A 101 -2.64 4.81 22.44
CA SER A 101 -1.56 3.90 22.84
C SER A 101 -1.65 2.52 22.17
N ASN A 102 -2.53 2.37 21.18
CA ASN A 102 -2.85 1.11 20.51
C ASN A 102 -3.13 -0.07 21.48
N ALA A 103 -3.77 0.20 22.62
CA ALA A 103 -4.14 -0.84 23.57
C ALA A 103 -5.14 -1.84 22.94
N PRO A 104 -5.12 -3.13 23.33
CA PRO A 104 -6.02 -4.12 22.74
C PRO A 104 -7.49 -3.69 22.75
N GLY A 105 -8.16 -3.76 21.59
CA GLY A 105 -9.56 -3.34 21.41
C GLY A 105 -9.78 -1.85 21.14
N THR A 106 -8.73 -1.02 21.22
CA THR A 106 -8.85 0.42 20.94
C THR A 106 -8.84 0.76 19.44
N ASN A 107 -8.41 -0.13 18.56
CA ASN A 107 -8.24 0.16 17.12
C ASN A 107 -7.43 1.45 16.87
N ASN A 108 -6.43 1.69 17.72
CA ASN A 108 -5.62 2.90 17.71
C ASN A 108 -6.47 4.20 17.68
N SER A 109 -7.51 4.24 18.51
CA SER A 109 -8.37 5.41 18.71
C SER A 109 -8.55 5.70 20.20
N SER A 110 -8.74 6.98 20.56
CA SER A 110 -9.00 7.41 21.92
C SER A 110 -9.78 8.72 21.96
N THR A 111 -10.52 8.94 23.04
CA THR A 111 -11.20 10.23 23.33
C THR A 111 -10.53 10.92 24.52
N HIS A 112 -10.56 12.26 24.54
CA HIS A 112 -9.94 13.06 25.61
C HIS A 112 -10.83 14.24 26.00
N GLY A 113 -12.07 13.95 26.39
CA GLY A 113 -13.04 14.97 26.79
C GLY A 113 -13.93 15.49 25.66
N SER A 114 -13.73 14.99 24.44
CA SER A 114 -14.62 15.14 23.28
C SER A 114 -14.75 13.81 22.54
N SER A 115 -15.85 13.67 21.81
CA SER A 115 -15.99 12.61 20.80
C SER A 115 -14.90 12.76 19.76
N ARG A 116 -14.44 11.66 19.14
CA ARG A 116 -13.34 11.71 18.16
C ARG A 116 -13.61 10.81 16.97
N MET A 117 -13.26 11.31 15.79
CA MET A 117 -13.12 10.52 14.58
C MET A 117 -11.63 10.25 14.33
N THR A 118 -11.24 9.00 14.12
CA THR A 118 -9.87 8.62 13.72
C THR A 118 -9.95 7.78 12.44
N THR A 119 -9.12 8.10 11.44
CA THR A 119 -9.03 7.33 10.19
C THR A 119 -7.60 6.85 9.97
N GLY A 120 -7.45 5.65 9.43
CA GLY A 120 -6.14 5.05 9.23
C GLY A 120 -6.21 3.72 8.49
N TYR A 121 -5.11 2.98 8.54
CA TYR A 121 -4.98 1.65 7.95
C TYR A 121 -4.47 0.65 8.97
N ILE A 122 -5.04 -0.55 8.92
CA ILE A 122 -4.52 -1.71 9.62
C ILE A 122 -3.65 -2.46 8.62
N VAL A 123 -2.39 -2.66 8.95
CA VAL A 123 -1.43 -3.40 8.13
C VAL A 123 -1.04 -4.68 8.82
N GLY A 124 -1.32 -5.81 8.18
CA GLY A 124 -0.85 -7.13 8.60
C GLY A 124 0.40 -7.52 7.80
N CYS A 125 1.46 -7.90 8.51
CA CYS A 125 2.66 -8.52 7.96
C CYS A 125 2.65 -10.01 8.28
N GLN A 126 2.87 -10.87 7.29
CA GLN A 126 2.94 -12.32 7.50
C GLN A 126 4.09 -12.72 8.43
N ILE A 127 5.25 -12.07 8.29
CA ILE A 127 6.44 -12.32 9.09
C ILE A 127 7.01 -10.98 9.54
N SER A 128 7.22 -10.82 10.84
CA SER A 128 7.91 -9.65 11.37
C SER A 128 9.42 -9.90 11.39
N ILE A 129 10.18 -8.90 10.95
CA ILE A 129 11.63 -8.84 11.12
C ILE A 129 11.89 -7.80 12.20
N ALA A 130 12.42 -8.24 13.34
CA ALA A 130 12.81 -7.32 14.41
C ALA A 130 13.88 -6.35 13.88
N SER A 131 13.87 -5.10 14.35
CA SER A 131 14.91 -4.11 13.98
C SER A 131 16.32 -4.55 14.37
N ASP A 132 16.46 -5.47 15.32
CA ASP A 132 17.73 -6.11 15.73
C ASP A 132 17.93 -7.49 15.06
N ALA A 133 17.52 -7.61 13.80
CA ALA A 133 17.37 -8.88 13.08
C ALA A 133 18.65 -9.72 12.99
N ILE A 134 19.81 -9.07 13.07
CA ILE A 134 21.12 -9.70 12.99
C ILE A 134 21.63 -9.89 14.42
N SER A 135 21.31 -11.04 15.03
CA SER A 135 22.15 -11.51 16.12
C SER A 135 23.43 -12.08 15.52
N ALA A 136 24.51 -11.32 15.58
CA ALA A 136 25.83 -11.93 15.55
C ALA A 136 25.92 -12.83 16.77
N SER A 137 25.93 -14.15 16.57
CA SER A 137 26.40 -15.06 17.61
C SER A 137 27.84 -14.66 17.90
N ALA A 138 28.08 -13.98 19.02
CA ALA A 138 29.42 -13.86 19.58
C ALA A 138 29.94 -15.30 19.75
N SER A 139 30.90 -15.75 18.95
CA SER A 139 32.27 -15.27 18.95
C SER A 139 32.82 -14.91 17.56
N GLY A 140 33.33 -13.69 17.41
CA GLY A 140 34.21 -13.29 16.31
C GLY A 140 33.56 -12.30 15.36
N GLY A 141 34.16 -11.11 15.26
CA GLY A 141 33.69 -10.03 14.39
C GLY A 141 33.55 -10.49 12.94
N VAL A 142 32.40 -10.18 12.33
CA VAL A 142 32.13 -10.47 10.92
C VAL A 142 32.46 -9.22 10.11
N ALA A 143 33.67 -9.19 9.56
CA ALA A 143 33.95 -8.40 8.37
C ALA A 143 33.46 -9.20 7.15
N LEU A 144 32.55 -8.64 6.35
CA LEU A 144 31.95 -9.27 5.15
C LEU A 144 32.93 -9.36 3.96
N THR A 145 34.24 -9.38 4.22
CA THR A 145 35.31 -9.49 3.22
C THR A 145 36.00 -10.85 3.37
N GLY A 146 35.29 -11.91 3.00
CA GLY A 146 35.86 -13.25 2.99
C GLY A 146 34.84 -14.34 3.26
N ALA A 147 34.13 -14.74 2.22
CA ALA A 147 33.41 -16.01 2.21
C ALA A 147 34.42 -17.14 2.47
N ASN A 148 34.53 -17.62 3.72
CA ASN A 148 35.08 -18.91 4.17
C ASN A 148 35.04 -19.12 5.70
N ALA A 149 34.17 -18.42 6.46
CA ALA A 149 33.95 -18.70 7.88
C ALA A 149 32.55 -19.30 8.07
N SER A 150 32.46 -20.49 8.67
CA SER A 150 31.21 -21.19 9.00
C SER A 150 30.45 -20.54 10.16
N GLY A 151 30.24 -19.23 10.10
CA GLY A 151 29.38 -18.49 11.02
C GLY A 151 27.95 -18.54 10.53
N SER A 152 27.04 -19.10 11.32
CA SER A 152 25.61 -19.05 11.03
C SER A 152 25.07 -17.64 11.27
N ILE A 153 24.90 -16.87 10.20
CA ILE A 153 24.10 -15.62 10.26
C ILE A 153 22.67 -16.02 10.57
N SER A 154 22.20 -15.72 11.79
CA SER A 154 20.85 -16.04 12.23
C SER A 154 19.96 -14.81 12.13
N LEU A 155 18.98 -14.85 11.22
CA LEU A 155 17.97 -13.81 11.05
C LEU A 155 16.84 -14.02 12.06
N LYS A 156 16.57 -13.04 12.92
CA LYS A 156 15.46 -13.11 13.89
C LYS A 156 14.13 -12.82 13.19
N LEU A 157 13.43 -13.89 12.83
CA LEU A 157 12.06 -13.87 12.32
C LEU A 157 11.08 -14.04 13.47
N GLY A 158 10.17 -13.07 13.63
CA GLY A 158 9.04 -13.14 14.55
C GLY A 158 7.76 -13.63 13.87
N PRO A 159 6.71 -13.95 14.66
CA PRO A 159 5.39 -14.22 14.11
C PRO A 159 4.83 -13.01 13.34
N GLY A 160 3.76 -13.22 12.60
CA GLY A 160 3.04 -12.14 11.93
C GLY A 160 2.60 -11.04 12.90
N ASP A 161 2.59 -9.81 12.41
CA ASP A 161 2.34 -8.61 13.23
C ASP A 161 1.29 -7.72 12.55
N VAL A 162 0.55 -6.97 13.36
CA VAL A 162 -0.49 -6.05 12.92
C VAL A 162 -0.18 -4.66 13.44
N LYS A 163 0.05 -3.72 12.51
CA LYS A 163 0.36 -2.32 12.80
C LYS A 163 -0.81 -1.44 12.42
N PHE A 164 -1.12 -0.47 13.27
CA PHE A 164 -2.06 0.59 12.97
C PHE A 164 -1.29 1.81 12.49
N VAL A 165 -1.65 2.31 11.31
CA VAL A 165 -1.12 3.55 10.75
C VAL A 165 -2.26 4.56 10.79
N GLU A 166 -2.25 5.45 11.77
CA GLU A 166 -3.18 6.57 11.83
C GLU A 166 -2.79 7.59 10.75
N ILE A 167 -3.76 7.99 9.93
CA ILE A 167 -3.56 9.05 8.94
C ILE A 167 -3.89 10.40 9.58
N ASP A 168 -5.06 10.51 10.20
CA ASP A 168 -5.47 11.72 10.93
C ASP A 168 -6.69 11.43 11.81
N GLY A 169 -7.03 12.37 12.68
CA GLY A 169 -8.26 12.35 13.44
C GLY A 169 -8.77 13.74 13.79
N LYS A 170 -10.09 13.84 14.01
CA LYS A 170 -10.79 15.09 14.26
C LYS A 170 -11.64 15.00 15.51
N GLU A 171 -11.52 16.02 16.35
CA GLU A 171 -12.36 16.18 17.53
C GLU A 171 -13.76 16.64 17.13
N ILE A 172 -14.74 15.99 17.73
CA ILE A 172 -16.17 16.21 17.56
C ILE A 172 -16.68 16.82 18.87
N THR A 173 -16.77 18.15 18.88
CA THR A 173 -17.21 18.91 20.06
C THR A 173 -18.70 19.21 20.06
N LYS A 174 -19.39 19.00 18.94
CA LYS A 174 -20.84 19.21 18.78
C LYS A 174 -21.38 18.41 17.60
N PRO A 175 -22.70 18.24 17.47
CA PRO A 175 -23.29 17.64 16.27
C PRO A 175 -22.90 18.41 15.01
N GLY A 176 -22.68 17.68 13.92
CA GLY A 176 -22.25 18.23 12.64
C GLY A 176 -21.53 17.23 11.74
N THR A 177 -21.08 17.72 10.59
CA THR A 177 -20.32 16.92 9.62
C THR A 177 -18.83 17.17 9.78
N TYR A 178 -18.09 16.09 9.95
CA TYR A 178 -16.64 16.08 10.11
C TYR A 178 -16.04 15.29 8.96
N ALA A 179 -14.98 15.81 8.36
CA ALA A 179 -14.31 15.17 7.24
C ALA A 179 -12.79 15.19 7.45
N VAL A 180 -12.17 14.09 7.04
CA VAL A 180 -10.72 13.96 6.87
C VAL A 180 -10.50 13.55 5.43
N GLN A 181 -9.90 14.46 4.65
CA GLN A 181 -9.43 14.19 3.30
C GLN A 181 -7.92 14.03 3.36
N TYR A 182 -7.44 12.97 2.72
CA TYR A 182 -6.01 12.72 2.59
C TYR A 182 -5.72 12.30 1.16
N GLN A 183 -4.58 12.76 0.66
CA GLN A 183 -4.11 12.47 -0.68
C GLN A 183 -2.63 12.12 -0.61
N ASP A 184 -2.27 11.03 -1.28
CA ASP A 184 -0.91 10.52 -1.42
C ASP A 184 -0.16 10.56 -0.07
N GLN A 185 -0.80 10.07 0.98
CA GLN A 185 -0.17 9.92 2.29
C GLN A 185 0.66 8.64 2.30
N GLU A 186 1.92 8.76 2.72
CA GLU A 186 2.83 7.63 2.73
C GLU A 186 2.55 6.70 3.92
N MET A 187 2.42 5.41 3.63
CA MET A 187 2.50 4.34 4.61
C MET A 187 3.78 3.54 4.39
N GLN A 188 4.79 3.79 5.23
CA GLN A 188 6.05 3.07 5.18
C GLN A 188 6.14 2.02 6.30
N ILE A 189 6.08 0.75 5.93
CA ILE A 189 6.06 -0.37 6.86
C ILE A 189 7.39 -1.10 6.79
N GLN A 190 8.17 -1.00 7.87
CA GLN A 190 9.46 -1.66 7.98
C GLN A 190 9.36 -2.97 8.77
N GLY A 191 10.29 -3.87 8.49
CA GLY A 191 10.36 -5.18 9.14
C GLY A 191 9.21 -6.11 8.74
N CYS A 192 8.70 -5.97 7.51
CA CYS A 192 7.58 -6.73 6.98
C CYS A 192 8.09 -7.68 5.89
N ALA A 193 8.22 -8.96 6.22
CA ALA A 193 8.63 -10.00 5.29
C ALA A 193 7.45 -10.85 4.82
N GLY A 194 7.57 -11.37 3.60
CA GLY A 194 6.52 -12.15 2.94
C GLY A 194 5.33 -11.28 2.52
N TYR A 195 4.14 -11.85 2.53
CA TYR A 195 2.93 -11.14 2.13
C TYR A 195 2.51 -10.11 3.18
N ALA A 196 2.11 -8.93 2.71
CA ALA A 196 1.55 -7.86 3.50
C ALA A 196 0.21 -7.40 2.93
N GLN A 197 -0.73 -7.13 3.83
CA GLN A 197 -2.07 -6.68 3.50
C GLN A 197 -2.44 -5.47 4.35
N ALA A 198 -3.06 -4.48 3.72
CA ALA A 198 -3.63 -3.33 4.40
C ALA A 198 -5.15 -3.31 4.24
N ARG A 199 -5.85 -2.70 5.20
CA ARG A 199 -7.25 -2.29 5.06
C ARG A 199 -7.48 -0.99 5.81
N ALA A 200 -8.24 -0.09 5.21
CA ALA A 200 -8.58 1.15 5.91
C ALA A 200 -9.60 0.93 7.02
N TYR A 201 -9.53 1.77 8.06
CA TYR A 201 -10.46 1.84 9.16
C TYR A 201 -10.79 3.30 9.48
N THR A 202 -12.05 3.58 9.82
CA THR A 202 -12.48 4.85 10.40
C THR A 202 -13.25 4.50 11.65
N VAL A 203 -12.77 4.96 12.79
CA VAL A 203 -13.47 4.87 14.06
C VAL A 203 -14.10 6.22 14.37
N VAL A 204 -15.36 6.22 14.77
CA VAL A 204 -15.97 7.35 15.48
C VAL A 204 -16.37 6.87 16.86
N GLU A 205 -15.86 7.56 17.87
CA GLU A 205 -16.20 7.39 19.27
C GLU A 205 -17.08 8.57 19.69
N ILE A 206 -18.31 8.28 20.10
CA ILE A 206 -19.21 9.26 20.70
C ILE A 206 -19.18 9.07 22.21
N ILE A 207 -18.76 10.13 22.91
CA ILE A 207 -18.81 10.18 24.38
C ILE A 207 -20.23 10.49 24.86
N GLY A 208 -20.54 10.19 26.11
CA GLY A 208 -21.84 10.46 26.72
C GLY A 208 -22.14 9.46 27.83
N ASP A 209 -23.38 9.50 28.32
CA ASP A 209 -23.88 8.50 29.28
C ASP A 209 -23.77 7.08 28.70
N ASP A 210 -24.08 6.95 27.41
CA ASP A 210 -23.83 5.76 26.61
C ASP A 210 -22.65 6.01 25.66
N TYR A 211 -21.50 5.39 25.95
CA TYR A 211 -20.36 5.42 25.04
C TYR A 211 -20.62 4.53 23.82
N SER A 212 -20.44 5.09 22.62
CA SER A 212 -20.63 4.40 21.35
C SER A 212 -19.35 4.43 20.52
N LYS A 213 -18.94 3.25 20.05
CA LYS A 213 -17.79 3.10 19.14
C LYS A 213 -18.24 2.46 17.84
N THR A 214 -18.22 3.25 16.77
CA THR A 214 -18.60 2.80 15.43
C THR A 214 -17.36 2.74 14.56
N THR A 215 -17.06 1.56 14.00
CA THR A 215 -15.93 1.38 13.08
C THR A 215 -16.39 0.97 11.69
N LEU A 216 -16.03 1.75 10.67
CA LEU A 216 -16.15 1.43 9.25
C LEU A 216 -14.83 0.86 8.75
N TYR A 217 -14.86 -0.34 8.18
CA TYR A 217 -13.70 -0.96 7.54
C TYR A 217 -13.83 -0.94 6.02
N GLY A 218 -12.71 -0.74 5.34
CA GLY A 218 -12.59 -0.90 3.89
C GLY A 218 -12.34 -2.35 3.48
N ALA A 219 -12.35 -2.56 2.15
CA ALA A 219 -11.88 -3.80 1.53
C ALA A 219 -10.36 -3.94 1.75
N PRO A 220 -9.87 -5.16 2.01
CA PRO A 220 -8.43 -5.37 2.13
C PRO A 220 -7.74 -5.35 0.77
N PHE A 221 -6.49 -4.92 0.74
CA PHE A 221 -5.62 -4.94 -0.45
C PHE A 221 -4.20 -5.36 -0.10
N SER A 222 -3.50 -5.97 -1.05
CA SER A 222 -2.10 -6.32 -0.88
C SER A 222 -1.22 -5.08 -1.05
N ILE A 223 -0.16 -5.01 -0.24
CA ILE A 223 0.89 -3.98 -0.37
C ILE A 223 2.26 -4.59 -0.70
N GLY A 224 2.29 -5.88 -1.07
CA GLY A 224 3.49 -6.66 -1.42
C GLY A 224 3.72 -7.89 -0.56
#